data_AF-A0A1S1NMY8-F1
#
_entry.id   AF-A0A1S1NMY8-F1
#
_cell.length_a   1.000
_cell.length_b   1.000
_cell.length_c   1.000
_cell.angle_alpha   90.00
_cell.angle_beta   90.00
_cell.angle_gamma   90.00
#
_symmetry.space_group_name_H-M   'P 1'
#
loop_
_entity.id
_entity.type
_entity.pdbx_description
1 polymer ?
#
loop_
_entity_poly.entity_id
_entity_poly.type
_entity_poly.pdbx_seq_one_letter_code
_entity_poly.pdbx_strand_id
1 'polypeptide(L)'
;IGRIGWTCRDVWWAATQDPRAWAALPRAGAVIFATGGMDSLPSVLPTALRELIRYVRPPRLRRWVRDGYGWLQPRLSPVARSALPPHLTAQYLEETRGALDFNRPGIPIVASLPSVHVAETYGKAHHGRAGTAAAITEWAQQHDIPLVDLKAAVGDEVLGGRGNPDGIHWNFEAHQAVAELMLKALAQAGVPGRR
;
A
#
# COMPACT_ATOMS: atom_id res chain seq x y z
N ILE A 1 -12.09 -3.98 0.14
CA ILE A 1 -11.62 -4.59 -1.14
C ILE A 1 -10.12 -4.42 -1.19
N GLY A 2 -9.39 -5.37 -1.76
CA GLY A 2 -7.95 -5.24 -1.97
C GLY A 2 -7.42 -6.39 -2.82
N ARG A 3 -6.30 -6.15 -3.51
CA ARG A 3 -5.51 -7.20 -4.15
C ARG A 3 -4.02 -6.94 -3.91
N ILE A 4 -3.23 -8.01 -4.02
CA ILE A 4 -1.78 -7.93 -3.92
C ILE A 4 -1.23 -6.98 -4.98
N GLY A 5 -0.28 -6.14 -4.60
CA GLY A 5 0.42 -5.24 -5.52
C GLY A 5 -0.30 -3.93 -5.83
N TRP A 6 -1.42 -3.64 -5.18
CA TRP A 6 -2.18 -2.40 -5.40
C TRP A 6 -1.51 -1.17 -4.80
N THR A 7 -1.52 -0.11 -5.59
CA THR A 7 -1.17 1.26 -5.20
C THR A 7 -2.43 2.05 -4.80
N CYS A 8 -2.27 3.26 -4.27
CA CYS A 8 -3.40 4.16 -4.01
C CYS A 8 -4.21 4.50 -5.28
N ARG A 9 -3.55 4.51 -6.46
CA ARG A 9 -4.26 4.63 -7.76
C ARG A 9 -5.24 3.48 -7.97
N ASP A 10 -4.84 2.26 -7.67
CA ASP A 10 -5.69 1.08 -7.87
C ASP A 10 -6.88 1.10 -6.89
N VAL A 11 -6.68 1.62 -5.69
CA VAL A 11 -7.77 1.85 -4.71
C VAL A 11 -8.80 2.83 -5.25
N TRP A 12 -8.36 3.96 -5.82
CA TRP A 12 -9.27 4.94 -6.43
C TRP A 12 -10.11 4.32 -7.55
N TRP A 13 -9.48 3.56 -8.45
CA TRP A 13 -10.23 2.87 -9.52
C TRP A 13 -11.17 1.80 -8.98
N ALA A 14 -10.76 1.06 -7.95
CA ALA A 14 -11.66 0.11 -7.29
C ALA A 14 -12.83 0.82 -6.60
N ALA A 15 -12.59 1.96 -5.95
CA ALA A 15 -13.64 2.75 -5.33
C ALA A 15 -14.64 3.25 -6.38
N THR A 16 -14.18 3.71 -7.55
CA THR A 16 -15.08 4.24 -8.59
C THR A 16 -15.77 3.17 -9.45
N GLN A 17 -15.19 1.97 -9.57
CA GLN A 17 -15.66 0.96 -10.53
C GLN A 17 -16.16 -0.36 -9.90
N ASP A 18 -15.81 -0.68 -8.66
CA ASP A 18 -16.25 -1.93 -8.01
C ASP A 18 -17.54 -1.70 -7.20
N PRO A 19 -18.70 -2.21 -7.64
CA PRO A 19 -19.96 -2.02 -6.92
C PRO A 19 -19.94 -2.61 -5.50
N ARG A 20 -19.04 -3.55 -5.20
CA ARG A 20 -18.88 -4.09 -3.85
C ARG A 20 -18.34 -3.07 -2.86
N ALA A 21 -17.61 -2.04 -3.34
CA ALA A 21 -17.08 -0.98 -2.50
C ALA A 21 -18.26 -0.19 -1.91
N TRP A 22 -19.16 0.24 -2.80
CA TRP A 22 -20.35 0.99 -2.44
C TRP A 22 -21.39 0.14 -1.72
N ALA A 23 -21.55 -1.14 -2.06
CA ALA A 23 -22.47 -2.02 -1.33
C ALA A 23 -22.03 -2.30 0.12
N ALA A 24 -20.74 -2.22 0.42
CA ALA A 24 -20.22 -2.36 1.78
C ALA A 24 -20.30 -1.04 2.58
N LEU A 25 -20.20 0.11 1.90
CA LEU A 25 -20.05 1.41 2.54
C LEU A 25 -21.18 1.76 3.51
N PRO A 26 -22.48 1.55 3.24
CA PRO A 26 -23.55 1.87 4.20
C PRO A 26 -23.46 1.13 5.54
N ARG A 27 -22.83 -0.05 5.55
CA ARG A 27 -22.74 -0.94 6.73
C ARG A 27 -21.39 -0.88 7.45
N ALA A 28 -20.40 -0.19 6.90
CA ALA A 28 -19.07 -0.11 7.50
C ALA A 28 -19.10 0.58 8.88
N GLY A 29 -18.17 0.26 9.78
CA GLY A 29 -17.97 1.07 11.01
C GLY A 29 -16.94 2.18 10.82
N ALA A 30 -15.99 1.93 9.92
CA ALA A 30 -14.86 2.77 9.58
C ALA A 30 -14.28 2.33 8.23
N VAL A 31 -13.38 3.13 7.67
CA VAL A 31 -12.55 2.78 6.51
C VAL A 31 -11.08 2.83 6.90
N ILE A 32 -10.32 1.84 6.43
CA ILE A 32 -8.87 1.79 6.61
C ILE A 32 -8.22 1.85 5.23
N PHE A 33 -7.42 2.89 4.98
CA PHE A 33 -6.52 2.95 3.83
C PHE A 33 -5.22 2.23 4.17
N ALA A 34 -5.20 0.91 3.89
CA ALA A 34 -4.03 0.04 4.06
C ALA A 34 -3.20 -0.05 2.76
N THR A 35 -2.93 1.09 2.12
CA THR A 35 -2.12 1.21 0.88
C THR A 35 -1.01 2.25 1.05
N GLY A 36 -0.22 2.53 0.01
CA GLY A 36 0.98 3.36 0.10
C GLY A 36 2.29 2.56 0.17
N GLY A 37 2.23 1.30 0.61
CA GLY A 37 3.38 0.39 0.61
C GLY A 37 3.93 0.17 -0.79
N MET A 38 3.10 -0.32 -1.70
CA MET A 38 3.46 -0.57 -3.10
C MET A 38 3.84 0.71 -3.85
N ASP A 39 3.18 1.82 -3.53
CA ASP A 39 3.44 3.15 -4.08
C ASP A 39 4.91 3.54 -3.90
N SER A 40 5.46 3.26 -2.70
CA SER A 40 6.83 3.58 -2.32
C SER A 40 7.90 2.65 -2.90
N LEU A 41 7.53 1.47 -3.41
CA LEU A 41 8.48 0.50 -3.93
C LEU A 41 9.09 0.97 -5.26
N PRO A 42 10.37 0.65 -5.52
CA PRO A 42 10.99 1.01 -6.78
C PRO A 42 10.35 0.26 -7.94
N SER A 43 10.08 1.00 -9.01
CA SER A 43 9.41 0.52 -10.21
C SER A 43 10.30 0.73 -11.43
N VAL A 44 10.99 -0.34 -11.81
CA VAL A 44 11.88 -0.37 -12.99
C VAL A 44 11.11 -0.21 -14.29
N LEU A 45 9.84 -0.62 -14.29
CA LEU A 45 8.94 -0.51 -15.43
C LEU A 45 7.57 -0.06 -14.91
N PRO A 46 6.89 0.92 -15.57
CA PRO A 46 5.54 1.29 -15.19
C PRO A 46 4.63 0.07 -14.99
N THR A 47 3.84 0.07 -13.91
CA THR A 47 3.01 -1.07 -13.52
C THR A 47 2.21 -1.62 -14.71
N ALA A 48 1.56 -0.76 -15.49
CA ALA A 48 0.79 -1.17 -16.67
C ALA A 48 1.59 -2.03 -17.66
N LEU A 49 2.85 -1.65 -17.96
CA LEU A 49 3.71 -2.41 -18.87
C LEU A 49 4.19 -3.72 -18.24
N ARG A 50 4.49 -3.74 -16.94
CA ARG A 50 4.81 -4.99 -16.22
C ARG A 50 3.63 -5.96 -16.26
N GLU A 51 2.43 -5.45 -16.04
CA GLU A 51 1.21 -6.26 -16.08
C GLU A 51 0.93 -6.84 -17.48
N LEU A 52 1.42 -6.23 -18.56
CA LEU A 52 1.29 -6.78 -19.93
C LEU A 52 2.07 -8.09 -20.13
N ILE A 53 3.08 -8.38 -19.29
CA ILE A 53 3.89 -9.61 -19.41
C ILE A 53 3.00 -10.86 -19.41
N ARG A 54 1.91 -10.88 -18.62
CA ARG A 54 1.00 -12.04 -18.57
C ARG A 54 0.32 -12.35 -19.91
N TYR A 55 0.16 -11.34 -20.78
CA TYR A 55 -0.50 -11.46 -22.07
C TYR A 55 0.46 -11.78 -23.22
N VAL A 56 1.79 -11.76 -23.00
CA VAL A 56 2.79 -12.07 -24.02
C VAL A 56 2.58 -13.51 -24.54
N ARG A 57 2.66 -13.66 -25.86
CA ARG A 57 2.56 -14.93 -26.59
C ARG A 57 3.73 -15.06 -27.60
N PRO A 58 4.24 -16.27 -27.85
CA PRO A 58 3.86 -17.56 -27.26
C PRO A 58 4.39 -17.75 -25.82
N PRO A 59 4.01 -18.82 -25.07
CA PRO A 59 4.43 -19.01 -23.68
C PRO A 59 5.95 -19.02 -23.45
N ARG A 60 6.74 -19.45 -24.44
CA ARG A 60 8.22 -19.40 -24.37
C ARG A 60 8.72 -17.95 -24.29
N LEU A 61 8.17 -17.06 -25.12
CA LEU A 61 8.52 -15.64 -25.09
C LEU A 61 8.10 -14.99 -23.78
N ARG A 62 6.91 -15.29 -23.26
CA ARG A 62 6.45 -14.77 -21.96
C ARG A 62 7.40 -15.14 -20.82
N ARG A 63 7.86 -16.39 -20.76
CA ARG A 63 8.84 -16.80 -19.74
C ARG A 63 10.12 -16.00 -19.88
N TRP A 64 10.66 -15.89 -21.10
CA TRP A 64 11.88 -15.11 -21.34
C TRP A 64 11.73 -13.63 -20.93
N VAL A 65 10.62 -12.98 -21.29
CA VAL A 65 10.34 -11.60 -20.88
C VAL A 65 10.24 -11.47 -19.36
N ARG A 66 9.52 -12.38 -18.70
CA ARG A 66 9.38 -12.39 -17.23
C ARG A 66 10.73 -12.61 -16.54
N ASP A 67 11.53 -13.54 -17.05
CA ASP A 67 12.84 -13.88 -16.47
C ASP A 67 13.82 -12.71 -16.68
N GLY A 68 13.80 -12.08 -17.85
CA GLY A 68 14.55 -10.85 -18.13
C GLY A 68 14.14 -9.69 -17.22
N TYR A 69 12.83 -9.50 -17.00
CA TYR A 69 12.34 -8.51 -16.03
C TYR A 69 12.81 -8.85 -14.61
N GLY A 70 12.70 -10.10 -14.17
CA GLY A 70 13.17 -10.54 -12.85
C GLY A 70 14.69 -10.39 -12.66
N TRP A 71 15.46 -10.46 -13.75
CA TRP A 71 16.90 -10.17 -13.73
C TRP A 71 17.18 -8.66 -13.63
N LEU A 72 16.45 -7.83 -14.37
CA LEU A 72 16.60 -6.38 -14.38
C LEU A 72 16.10 -5.70 -13.10
N GLN A 73 14.96 -6.14 -12.58
CA GLN A 73 14.26 -5.50 -11.46
C GLN A 73 15.19 -5.22 -10.26
N PRO A 74 15.84 -6.23 -9.64
CA PRO A 74 16.68 -5.98 -8.47
C PRO A 74 17.91 -5.11 -8.76
N ARG A 75 18.42 -5.14 -10.00
CA ARG A 75 19.63 -4.40 -10.42
C ARG A 75 19.35 -2.92 -10.66
N LEU A 76 18.16 -2.60 -11.17
CA LEU A 76 17.76 -1.23 -11.48
C LEU A 76 16.93 -0.59 -10.36
N SER A 77 16.39 -1.39 -9.43
CA SER A 77 15.63 -0.90 -8.28
C SER A 77 16.32 0.23 -7.48
N PRO A 78 17.65 0.19 -7.19
CA PRO A 78 18.30 1.26 -6.43
C PRO A 78 18.23 2.66 -7.05
N VAL A 79 18.02 2.75 -8.37
CA VAL A 79 17.93 4.01 -9.13
C VAL A 79 16.55 4.24 -9.75
N ALA A 80 15.65 3.26 -9.67
CA ALA A 80 14.31 3.35 -10.22
C ALA A 80 13.45 4.32 -9.40
N ARG A 81 12.47 4.95 -10.05
CA ARG A 81 11.49 5.80 -9.36
C ARG A 81 10.51 4.94 -8.57
N SER A 82 9.86 5.52 -7.56
CA SER A 82 8.73 4.88 -6.87
C SER A 82 7.62 4.51 -7.84
N ALA A 83 6.90 3.41 -7.58
CA ALA A 83 5.80 2.94 -8.41
C ALA A 83 4.69 3.98 -8.57
N LEU A 84 4.48 4.78 -7.54
CA LEU A 84 3.67 5.98 -7.61
C LEU A 84 4.42 7.15 -6.94
N PRO A 85 4.53 8.32 -7.60
CA PRO A 85 5.06 9.51 -6.98
C PRO A 85 4.34 9.86 -5.65
N PRO A 86 5.05 10.37 -4.63
CA PRO A 86 4.45 10.70 -3.33
C PRO A 86 3.24 11.63 -3.42
N HIS A 87 3.30 12.71 -4.21
CA HIS A 87 2.18 13.64 -4.36
C HIS A 87 0.94 12.98 -4.99
N LEU A 88 1.11 12.06 -5.94
CA LEU A 88 0.00 11.29 -6.50
C LEU A 88 -0.57 10.29 -5.48
N THR A 89 0.26 9.78 -4.56
CA THR A 89 -0.22 8.92 -3.48
C THR A 89 -1.22 9.68 -2.60
N ALA A 90 -0.84 10.88 -2.15
CA ALA A 90 -1.72 11.77 -1.40
C ALA A 90 -2.96 12.17 -2.21
N GLN A 91 -2.81 12.51 -3.49
CA GLN A 91 -3.93 12.87 -4.35
C GLN A 91 -4.97 11.75 -4.46
N TYR A 92 -4.57 10.50 -4.73
CA TYR A 92 -5.55 9.40 -4.84
C TYR A 92 -6.17 9.01 -3.49
N LEU A 93 -5.43 9.17 -2.39
CA LEU A 93 -6.02 9.05 -1.05
C LEU A 93 -7.11 10.10 -0.85
N GLU A 94 -6.86 11.35 -1.27
CA GLU A 94 -7.84 12.44 -1.16
C GLU A 94 -9.05 12.23 -2.07
N GLU A 95 -8.85 11.85 -3.33
CA GLU A 95 -9.95 11.52 -4.25
C GLU A 95 -10.84 10.41 -3.65
N THR A 96 -10.21 9.37 -3.10
CA THR A 96 -10.93 8.26 -2.45
C THR A 96 -11.65 8.73 -1.19
N ARG A 97 -11.00 9.51 -0.32
CA ARG A 97 -11.59 10.07 0.91
C ARG A 97 -12.79 10.95 0.58
N GLY A 98 -12.65 11.87 -0.37
CA GLY A 98 -13.73 12.75 -0.81
C GLY A 98 -14.92 12.00 -1.37
N ALA A 99 -14.70 10.93 -2.15
CA ALA A 99 -15.77 10.08 -2.64
C ALA A 99 -16.46 9.29 -1.51
N LEU A 100 -15.72 8.81 -0.52
CA LEU A 100 -16.30 8.15 0.66
C LEU A 100 -17.14 9.12 1.49
N ASP A 101 -16.61 10.32 1.76
CA ASP A 101 -17.29 11.35 2.54
C ASP A 101 -18.56 11.84 1.84
N PHE A 102 -18.53 12.03 0.51
CA PHE A 102 -19.73 12.37 -0.26
C PHE A 102 -20.84 11.32 -0.12
N ASN A 103 -20.49 10.03 -0.17
CA ASN A 103 -21.48 8.94 -0.13
C ASN A 103 -21.87 8.53 1.29
N ARG A 104 -21.00 8.75 2.27
CA ARG A 104 -21.24 8.49 3.69
C ARG A 104 -20.49 9.51 4.55
N PRO A 105 -21.08 10.70 4.74
CA PRO A 105 -20.45 11.78 5.49
C PRO A 105 -20.04 11.36 6.90
N GLY A 106 -18.82 11.74 7.29
CA GLY A 106 -18.33 11.53 8.65
C GLY A 106 -18.02 10.08 9.03
N ILE A 107 -17.93 9.15 8.07
CA ILE A 107 -17.40 7.81 8.36
C ILE A 107 -15.95 7.93 8.89
N PRO A 108 -15.60 7.28 10.02
CA PRO A 108 -14.23 7.29 10.53
C PRO A 108 -13.24 6.71 9.52
N ILE A 109 -12.09 7.39 9.33
CA ILE A 109 -11.03 6.97 8.42
C ILE A 109 -9.71 6.85 9.19
N VAL A 110 -8.97 5.78 8.92
CA VAL A 110 -7.58 5.57 9.36
C VAL A 110 -6.72 5.27 8.13
N ALA A 111 -5.48 5.73 8.11
CA ALA A 111 -4.55 5.43 7.03
C ALA A 111 -3.23 4.85 7.54
N SER A 112 -2.54 4.07 6.70
CA SER A 112 -1.23 3.49 7.01
C SER A 112 -0.09 4.23 6.32
N LEU A 113 1.02 4.43 7.01
CA LEU A 113 2.29 4.80 6.38
C LEU A 113 2.95 3.56 5.76
N PRO A 114 3.78 3.72 4.71
CA PRO A 114 4.42 2.59 4.05
C PRO A 114 5.31 1.76 5.00
N SER A 115 5.32 0.45 4.80
CA SER A 115 6.15 -0.48 5.58
C SER A 115 7.62 -0.49 5.12
N VAL A 116 8.41 -1.43 5.62
CA VAL A 116 9.77 -1.77 5.18
C VAL A 116 9.81 -3.20 4.65
N HIS A 117 10.89 -3.57 3.94
CA HIS A 117 11.10 -4.89 3.39
C HIS A 117 12.59 -5.27 3.38
N VAL A 118 12.91 -6.53 3.13
CA VAL A 118 14.28 -7.01 2.81
C VAL A 118 14.31 -7.75 1.46
N ALA A 119 13.27 -7.57 0.66
CA ALA A 119 13.07 -8.23 -0.61
C ALA A 119 14.23 -7.99 -1.61
N GLU A 120 14.88 -9.08 -1.99
CA GLU A 120 15.90 -9.08 -3.04
C GLU A 120 15.35 -8.60 -4.37
N THR A 121 14.09 -8.94 -4.69
CA THR A 121 13.42 -8.56 -5.94
C THR A 121 13.34 -7.05 -6.16
N TYR A 122 13.38 -6.26 -5.08
CA TYR A 122 13.42 -4.80 -5.12
C TYR A 122 14.80 -4.23 -4.80
N GLY A 123 15.85 -5.04 -4.89
CA GLY A 123 17.23 -4.65 -4.57
C GLY A 123 17.39 -4.12 -3.14
N LYS A 124 16.50 -4.50 -2.21
CA LYS A 124 16.41 -3.95 -0.85
C LYS A 124 16.30 -2.42 -0.79
N ALA A 125 15.88 -1.78 -1.88
CA ALA A 125 15.87 -0.33 -2.00
C ALA A 125 14.61 0.29 -1.37
N HIS A 126 14.80 1.36 -0.58
CA HIS A 126 13.77 2.02 0.22
C HIS A 126 13.68 3.54 -0.01
N HIS A 127 14.40 4.09 -0.98
CA HIS A 127 14.51 5.54 -1.17
C HIS A 127 13.16 6.23 -1.42
N GLY A 128 12.19 5.52 -2.02
CA GLY A 128 10.83 6.03 -2.21
C GLY A 128 10.02 6.18 -0.91
N ARG A 129 10.36 5.43 0.14
CA ARG A 129 9.56 5.34 1.37
C ARG A 129 9.43 6.67 2.10
N ALA A 130 10.54 7.39 2.28
CA ALA A 130 10.55 8.63 3.06
C ALA A 130 9.64 9.69 2.43
N GLY A 131 9.74 9.88 1.11
CA GLY A 131 8.88 10.81 0.38
C GLY A 131 7.40 10.43 0.45
N THR A 132 7.07 9.15 0.24
CA THR A 132 5.68 8.67 0.31
C THR A 132 5.10 8.83 1.72
N ALA A 133 5.88 8.50 2.76
CA ALA A 133 5.45 8.67 4.15
C ALA A 133 5.20 10.15 4.49
N ALA A 134 6.07 11.05 4.03
CA ALA A 134 5.89 12.49 4.24
C ALA A 134 4.61 13.02 3.58
N ALA A 135 4.36 12.65 2.31
CA ALA A 135 3.15 13.07 1.60
C ALA A 135 1.85 12.55 2.24
N ILE A 136 1.84 11.30 2.70
CA ILE A 136 0.68 10.75 3.43
C ILE A 136 0.51 11.45 4.78
N THR A 137 1.62 11.76 5.46
CA THR A 137 1.57 12.45 6.76
C THR A 137 0.99 13.85 6.62
N GLU A 138 1.45 14.62 5.65
CA GLU A 138 0.94 15.97 5.35
C GLU A 138 -0.55 15.94 5.01
N TRP A 139 -0.96 15.05 4.11
CA TRP A 139 -2.38 14.87 3.76
C TRP A 139 -3.23 14.50 4.98
N ALA A 140 -2.78 13.53 5.79
CA ALA A 140 -3.53 13.11 6.96
C ALA A 140 -3.67 14.21 8.01
N GLN A 141 -2.66 15.06 8.18
CA GLN A 141 -2.73 16.23 9.06
C GLN A 141 -3.76 17.26 8.59
N GLN A 142 -3.91 17.47 7.27
CA GLN A 142 -4.91 18.39 6.71
C GLN A 142 -6.36 17.94 6.95
N HIS A 143 -6.57 16.64 7.24
CA HIS A 143 -7.89 16.03 7.39
C HIS A 143 -8.12 15.36 8.75
N ASP A 144 -7.22 15.57 9.71
CA ASP A 144 -7.27 14.96 11.04
C ASP A 144 -7.42 13.42 11.03
N ILE A 145 -6.73 12.76 10.08
CA ILE A 145 -6.80 11.30 9.91
C ILE A 145 -5.71 10.62 10.77
N PRO A 146 -6.08 9.71 11.70
CA PRO A 146 -5.09 8.94 12.44
C PRO A 146 -4.25 8.04 11.52
N LEU A 147 -2.95 8.01 11.81
CA LEU A 147 -1.96 7.25 11.04
C LEU A 147 -1.43 6.04 11.81
N VAL A 148 -1.27 4.93 11.10
CA VAL A 148 -0.56 3.74 11.58
C VAL A 148 0.79 3.66 10.88
N ASP A 149 1.89 3.81 11.62
CA ASP A 149 3.24 3.60 11.07
C ASP A 149 3.59 2.11 11.00
N LEU A 150 3.43 1.53 9.81
CA LEU A 150 3.74 0.12 9.58
C LEU A 150 5.22 -0.19 9.80
N LYS A 151 6.15 0.75 9.52
CA LYS A 151 7.58 0.51 9.80
C LYS A 151 7.83 0.35 11.29
N ALA A 152 7.19 1.18 12.11
CA ALA A 152 7.32 1.08 13.56
C ALA A 152 6.80 -0.26 14.09
N ALA A 153 5.72 -0.78 13.50
CA ALA A 153 5.14 -2.06 13.91
C ALA A 153 5.98 -3.28 13.49
N VAL A 154 6.54 -3.28 12.27
CA VAL A 154 7.10 -4.50 11.68
C VAL A 154 8.62 -4.49 11.53
N GLY A 155 9.27 -3.36 11.79
CA GLY A 155 10.67 -3.14 11.48
C GLY A 155 11.60 -4.21 12.05
N ASP A 156 11.43 -4.56 13.33
CA ASP A 156 12.28 -5.53 14.01
C ASP A 156 12.16 -6.93 13.42
N GLU A 157 10.94 -7.34 13.06
CA GLU A 157 10.67 -8.65 12.45
C GLU A 157 11.20 -8.73 11.01
N VAL A 158 10.89 -7.71 10.20
CA VAL A 158 11.25 -7.70 8.78
C VAL A 158 12.75 -7.52 8.58
N LEU A 159 13.36 -6.53 9.24
CA LEU A 159 14.80 -6.27 9.10
C LEU A 159 15.64 -7.33 9.81
N GLY A 160 15.07 -8.00 10.83
CA GLY A 160 15.65 -9.19 11.47
C GLY A 160 15.51 -10.48 10.66
N GLY A 161 14.90 -10.44 9.46
CA GLY A 161 14.76 -11.61 8.59
C GLY A 161 13.74 -12.65 9.07
N ARG A 162 12.84 -12.28 9.99
CA ARG A 162 11.79 -13.16 10.55
C ARG A 162 10.46 -13.08 9.80
N GLY A 163 10.35 -12.19 8.82
CA GLY A 163 9.21 -12.12 7.89
C GLY A 163 9.17 -13.29 6.91
N ASN A 164 8.24 -13.22 5.95
CA ASN A 164 8.08 -14.25 4.94
C ASN A 164 9.29 -14.33 3.99
N PRO A 165 9.51 -15.49 3.34
CA PRO A 165 10.67 -15.70 2.46
C PRO A 165 10.78 -14.74 1.26
N ASP A 166 9.69 -14.09 0.86
CA ASP A 166 9.71 -13.07 -0.20
C ASP A 166 10.33 -11.73 0.25
N GLY A 167 10.57 -11.57 1.56
CA GLY A 167 11.14 -10.38 2.17
C GLY A 167 10.22 -9.17 2.21
N ILE A 168 8.92 -9.31 1.92
CA ILE A 168 7.92 -8.21 1.95
C ILE A 168 6.83 -8.48 2.97
N HIS A 169 6.32 -9.71 3.00
CA HIS A 169 5.19 -10.06 3.84
C HIS A 169 5.67 -10.43 5.25
N TRP A 170 4.78 -10.26 6.21
CA TRP A 170 5.10 -10.30 7.63
C TRP A 170 4.84 -11.69 8.23
N ASN A 171 5.50 -11.97 9.35
CA ASN A 171 5.12 -13.07 10.23
C ASN A 171 3.91 -12.69 11.09
N PHE A 172 3.44 -13.63 11.91
CA PHE A 172 2.28 -13.43 12.76
C PHE A 172 2.50 -12.35 13.84
N GLU A 173 3.71 -12.27 14.37
CA GLU A 173 4.12 -11.30 15.40
C GLU A 173 4.00 -9.86 14.87
N ALA A 174 4.51 -9.59 13.67
CA ALA A 174 4.35 -8.29 13.03
C ALA A 174 2.89 -8.01 12.66
N HIS A 175 2.10 -9.01 12.25
CA HIS A 175 0.66 -8.85 12.06
C HIS A 175 -0.06 -8.46 13.36
N GLN A 176 0.32 -9.04 14.50
CA GLN A 176 -0.23 -8.69 15.80
C GLN A 176 0.15 -7.25 16.19
N ALA A 177 1.42 -6.85 16.04
CA ALA A 177 1.86 -5.49 16.32
C ALA A 177 1.10 -4.43 15.47
N VAL A 178 0.87 -4.73 14.18
CA VAL A 178 0.05 -3.88 13.31
C VAL A 178 -1.40 -3.80 13.80
N ALA A 179 -1.99 -4.93 14.20
CA ALA A 179 -3.35 -4.95 14.74
C ALA A 179 -3.49 -4.08 16.01
N GLU A 180 -2.51 -4.14 16.92
CA GLU A 180 -2.48 -3.33 18.13
C GLU A 180 -2.43 -1.82 17.83
N LEU A 181 -1.60 -1.40 16.86
CA LEU A 181 -1.58 0.00 16.43
C LEU A 181 -2.88 0.41 15.71
N MET A 182 -3.45 -0.49 14.91
CA MET A 182 -4.70 -0.23 14.19
C MET A 182 -5.86 -0.01 15.15
N LEU A 183 -5.96 -0.81 16.21
CA LEU A 183 -6.98 -0.63 17.25
C LEU A 183 -6.86 0.72 17.96
N LYS A 184 -5.63 1.17 18.24
CA LYS A 184 -5.38 2.51 18.82
C LYS A 184 -5.82 3.62 17.86
N ALA A 185 -5.46 3.51 16.58
CA ALA A 185 -5.84 4.50 15.57
C ALA A 185 -7.35 4.54 15.31
N LEU A 186 -8.03 3.39 15.31
CA LEU A 186 -9.49 3.32 15.20
C LEU A 186 -10.17 3.97 16.41
N ALA A 187 -9.66 3.76 17.62
CA ALA A 187 -10.17 4.44 18.81
C ALA A 187 -9.98 5.97 18.73
N GLN A 188 -8.82 6.44 18.24
CA GLN A 188 -8.56 7.86 17.98
C GLN A 188 -9.53 8.44 16.92
N ALA A 189 -9.88 7.66 15.90
CA ALA A 189 -10.86 8.03 14.88
C ALA A 189 -12.32 7.98 15.40
N GLY A 190 -12.55 7.68 16.68
CA GLY A 190 -13.88 7.65 17.29
C GLY A 190 -14.67 6.37 17.05
N VAL A 191 -14.01 5.28 16.60
CA VAL A 191 -14.67 3.98 16.46
C VAL A 191 -14.84 3.35 17.84
N PRO A 192 -16.07 3.02 18.27
CA PRO A 192 -16.30 2.42 19.57
C PRO A 192 -15.65 1.04 19.66
N GLY A 193 -14.88 0.80 20.72
CA GLY A 193 -14.42 -0.54 21.06
C GLY A 193 -15.60 -1.47 21.33
N ARG A 194 -15.51 -2.74 20.94
CA ARG A 194 -16.47 -3.75 21.43
C ARG A 194 -16.43 -3.72 22.96
N ARG A 195 -17.58 -3.46 23.58
CA ARG A 195 -17.83 -3.83 24.98
C ARG A 195 -17.79 -5.34 25.13
#